data_AF-A0A139L2G5-F1
#
_entry.id   AF-A0A139L2G5-F1
#
_cell.length_a   1.000
_cell.length_b   1.000
_cell.length_c   1.000
_cell.angle_alpha   90.00
_cell.angle_beta   90.00
_cell.angle_gamma   90.00
#
_symmetry.space_group_name_H-M   'P 1'
#
loop_
_entity.id
_entity.type
_entity.pdbx_description
1 polymer ?
#
loop_
_entity_poly.entity_id
_entity_poly.type
_entity_poly.pdbx_seq_one_letter_code
_entity_poly.pdbx_strand_id
1 'polypeptide(L)'
;MLMEATLDNGQFRPGNEAQFMYTVFASEREMLGFYLSLNRFVSPVTYFVQRTDTERLNNLLHTLGKFQLFMGRFGTYQSLGIKTLIEGFGLYMMQQNISNRERKLAAEHVGYQMKFLMDMTKEIEQARSMSHILCSHIANVKYLIAKMQDQKQEVVNL
;
A
#
# COMPACT_ATOMS: atom_id res chain seq x y z
N MET A 1 7.48 12.38 44.62
CA MET A 1 7.25 10.96 44.27
C MET A 1 7.26 10.90 42.75
N LEU A 2 8.41 10.56 42.16
CA LEU A 2 8.58 10.42 40.70
C LEU A 2 8.31 8.94 40.37
N MET A 3 7.36 8.70 39.47
CA MET A 3 7.03 7.36 38.98
C MET A 3 7.91 7.08 37.77
N GLU A 4 8.87 6.17 37.91
CA GLU A 4 9.68 5.68 36.80
C GLU A 4 8.82 4.77 35.91
N ALA A 5 8.64 5.15 34.65
CA ALA A 5 8.11 4.27 33.62
C ALA A 5 9.25 3.35 33.16
N THR A 6 9.27 2.12 33.66
CA THR A 6 10.09 1.05 33.09
C THR A 6 9.61 0.74 31.67
N LEU A 7 10.37 1.23 30.69
CA LEU A 7 10.27 0.80 29.29
C LEU A 7 10.97 -0.56 29.17
N ASP A 8 10.18 -1.62 29.11
CA ASP A 8 10.67 -2.97 28.84
C ASP A 8 11.12 -3.08 27.37
N ASN A 9 12.42 -2.95 27.14
CA ASN A 9 13.05 -3.11 25.82
C ASN A 9 13.35 -4.59 25.56
N GLY A 10 12.30 -5.41 25.45
CA GLY A 10 12.41 -6.80 25.02
C GLY A 10 12.98 -6.90 23.60
N GLN A 11 14.29 -7.16 23.47
CA GLN A 11 14.90 -7.58 22.22
C GLN A 11 14.41 -8.99 21.85
N PHE A 12 13.57 -9.10 20.82
CA PHE A 12 13.10 -10.38 20.29
C PHE A 12 14.08 -10.96 19.25
N ARG A 13 14.44 -12.24 19.44
CA ARG A 13 15.30 -13.00 18.51
C ARG A 13 14.56 -13.32 17.20
N PRO A 14 15.23 -13.32 16.03
CA PRO A 14 14.61 -13.64 14.75
C PRO A 14 14.47 -15.16 14.61
N GLY A 15 13.25 -15.66 14.44
CA GLY A 15 13.04 -17.10 14.27
C GLY A 15 11.63 -17.57 13.90
N ASN A 16 10.63 -16.70 13.85
CA ASN A 16 9.30 -17.10 13.37
C ASN A 16 8.59 -15.87 12.79
N GLU A 17 8.40 -15.79 11.47
CA GLU A 17 7.71 -14.67 10.81
C GLU A 17 6.29 -14.47 11.35
N ALA A 18 5.67 -15.55 11.86
CA ALA A 18 4.39 -15.49 12.56
C ALA A 18 4.47 -14.71 13.90
N GLN A 19 5.60 -14.69 14.61
CA GLN A 19 5.72 -13.98 15.89
C GLN A 19 5.76 -12.45 15.72
N PHE A 20 6.21 -11.94 14.57
CA PHE A 20 6.20 -10.52 14.27
C PHE A 20 4.82 -9.98 13.85
N MET A 21 3.87 -10.86 13.47
CA MET A 21 2.48 -10.46 13.24
C MET A 21 1.74 -10.05 14.52
N TYR A 22 2.17 -10.58 15.68
CA TYR A 22 1.47 -10.42 16.97
C TYR A 22 2.00 -9.27 17.84
N THR A 23 3.01 -8.51 17.41
CA THR A 23 3.63 -7.50 18.28
C THR A 23 2.86 -6.18 18.34
N VAL A 24 1.86 -5.96 17.48
CA VAL A 24 1.08 -4.70 17.44
C VAL A 24 -0.24 -4.77 18.21
N PHE A 25 -0.86 -5.95 18.33
CA PHE A 25 -2.16 -6.12 18.99
C PHE A 25 -2.01 -6.98 20.24
N ALA A 26 -2.59 -6.54 21.36
CA ALA A 26 -2.60 -7.25 22.63
C ALA A 26 -3.55 -8.48 22.61
N SER A 27 -4.49 -8.54 21.67
CA SER A 27 -5.36 -9.71 21.49
C SER A 27 -5.95 -9.82 20.08
N GLU A 28 -6.47 -11.00 19.74
CA GLU A 28 -7.19 -11.21 18.48
C GLU A 28 -8.50 -10.42 18.41
N ARG A 29 -9.18 -10.24 19.56
CA ARG A 29 -10.38 -9.42 19.65
C ARG A 29 -10.07 -7.97 19.30
N GLU A 30 -8.95 -7.45 19.77
CA GLU A 30 -8.48 -6.11 19.44
C GLU A 30 -8.14 -6.01 17.95
N MET A 31 -7.39 -6.98 17.43
CA MET A 31 -7.04 -7.06 16.00
C MET A 31 -8.30 -7.07 15.11
N LEU A 32 -9.29 -7.89 15.46
CA LEU A 32 -10.58 -7.94 14.78
C LEU A 32 -11.30 -6.58 14.83
N GLY A 33 -11.39 -5.97 16.01
CA GLY A 33 -12.00 -4.65 16.19
C GLY A 33 -11.33 -3.57 15.34
N PHE A 34 -10.00 -3.58 15.27
CA PHE A 34 -9.22 -2.68 14.42
C PHE A 34 -9.58 -2.84 12.95
N TYR A 35 -9.52 -4.07 12.41
CA TYR A 35 -9.76 -4.29 10.98
C TYR A 35 -11.23 -4.08 10.58
N LEU A 36 -12.18 -4.39 11.46
CA LEU A 36 -13.60 -4.06 11.22
C LEU A 36 -13.83 -2.54 11.17
N SER A 37 -13.10 -1.79 11.99
CA SER A 37 -13.12 -0.32 11.96
C SER A 37 -12.45 0.21 10.70
N LEU A 38 -11.28 -0.33 10.32
CA LEU A 38 -10.58 0.02 9.09
C LEU A 38 -11.43 -0.24 7.84
N ASN A 39 -12.15 -1.36 7.79
CA ASN A 39 -13.07 -1.68 6.71
C ASN A 39 -14.10 -0.57 6.49
N ARG A 40 -14.66 0.01 7.56
CA ARG A 40 -15.60 1.13 7.45
C ARG A 40 -14.97 2.33 6.75
N PHE A 41 -13.74 2.68 7.11
CA PHE A 41 -13.04 3.83 6.51
C PHE A 41 -12.73 3.62 5.02
N VAL A 42 -12.22 2.44 4.65
CA VAL A 42 -11.72 2.22 3.29
C VAL A 42 -12.79 1.68 2.33
N SER A 43 -13.99 1.38 2.81
CA SER A 43 -15.07 0.82 1.99
C SER A 43 -16.42 1.47 2.32
N PRO A 44 -16.66 2.72 1.86
CA PRO A 44 -17.85 3.48 2.23
C PRO A 44 -19.18 2.82 1.82
N VAL A 45 -19.17 1.90 0.84
CA VAL A 45 -20.37 1.14 0.46
C VAL A 45 -20.81 0.16 1.57
N THR A 46 -19.94 -0.18 2.54
CA THR A 46 -20.30 -1.05 3.68
C THR A 46 -21.06 -0.32 4.78
N TYR A 47 -21.24 1.00 4.71
CA TYR A 47 -21.99 1.76 5.72
C TYR A 47 -23.50 1.51 5.67
N PHE A 48 -24.04 1.21 4.49
CA PHE A 48 -25.48 1.20 4.24
C PHE A 48 -26.12 -0.19 4.33
N VAL A 49 -25.32 -1.25 4.52
CA VAL A 49 -25.80 -2.64 4.55
C VAL A 49 -25.11 -3.37 5.69
N GLN A 50 -25.89 -3.99 6.57
CA GLN A 50 -25.36 -4.87 7.60
C GLN A 50 -24.74 -6.10 6.93
N ARG A 51 -23.47 -6.38 7.26
CA ARG A 51 -22.70 -7.51 6.75
C ARG A 51 -22.08 -8.26 7.91
N THR A 52 -21.90 -9.56 7.74
CA THR A 52 -21.16 -10.39 8.69
C THR A 52 -19.71 -9.92 8.78
N ASP A 53 -19.07 -10.17 9.92
CA ASP A 53 -17.67 -9.80 10.10
C ASP A 53 -16.76 -10.48 9.06
N THR A 54 -17.07 -11.72 8.68
CA THR A 54 -16.37 -12.43 7.60
C THR A 54 -16.49 -11.72 6.25
N GLU A 55 -17.67 -11.25 5.86
CA GLU A 55 -17.86 -10.50 4.61
C GLU A 55 -17.12 -9.16 4.63
N ARG A 56 -17.13 -8.47 5.78
CA ARG A 56 -16.41 -7.21 5.98
C ARG A 56 -14.90 -7.39 5.88
N LEU A 57 -14.36 -8.45 6.50
CA LEU A 57 -12.94 -8.79 6.38
C LEU A 57 -12.54 -9.19 4.96
N ASN A 58 -13.36 -9.97 4.25
CA ASN A 58 -13.09 -10.29 2.84
C ASN A 58 -13.11 -9.06 1.94
N ASN A 59 -14.05 -8.14 2.18
CA ASN A 59 -14.11 -6.88 1.45
C ASN A 59 -12.89 -5.99 1.73
N LEU A 60 -12.46 -5.92 3.00
CA LEU A 60 -11.23 -5.23 3.38
C LEU A 60 -10.00 -5.86 2.71
N LEU A 61 -9.89 -7.20 2.73
CA LEU A 61 -8.79 -7.92 2.11
C LEU A 61 -8.65 -7.56 0.62
N HIS A 62 -9.77 -7.52 -0.10
CA HIS A 62 -9.80 -7.11 -1.50
C HIS A 62 -9.35 -5.64 -1.68
N THR A 63 -9.83 -4.72 -0.83
CA THR A 63 -9.43 -3.30 -0.89
C THR A 63 -7.94 -3.10 -0.60
N LEU A 64 -7.42 -3.73 0.46
CA LEU A 64 -5.99 -3.70 0.79
C LEU A 64 -5.14 -4.31 -0.33
N GLY A 65 -5.60 -5.40 -0.95
CA GLY A 65 -4.93 -6.02 -2.09
C GLY A 65 -4.79 -5.07 -3.29
N LYS A 66 -5.84 -4.31 -3.62
CA LYS A 66 -5.76 -3.29 -4.68
C LYS A 66 -4.74 -2.20 -4.36
N PHE A 67 -4.72 -1.72 -3.12
CA PHE A 67 -3.74 -0.71 -2.70
C PHE A 67 -2.32 -1.27 -2.72
N GLN A 68 -2.11 -2.50 -2.23
CA GLN A 68 -0.81 -3.14 -2.22
C GLN A 68 -0.28 -3.32 -3.64
N LEU A 69 -1.14 -3.76 -4.57
CA LEU A 69 -0.78 -3.92 -5.98
C LEU A 69 -0.37 -2.59 -6.63
N PHE A 70 -1.16 -1.53 -6.38
CA PHE A 70 -0.85 -0.20 -6.91
C PHE A 70 0.49 0.31 -6.36
N MET A 71 0.67 0.29 -5.04
CA MET A 71 1.89 0.75 -4.38
C MET A 71 3.11 -0.08 -4.77
N GLY A 72 2.94 -1.40 -4.94
CA GLY A 72 3.99 -2.30 -5.40
C GLY A 72 4.44 -1.94 -6.82
N ARG A 73 3.50 -1.79 -7.75
CA ARG A 73 3.80 -1.38 -9.14
C ARG A 73 4.48 -0.02 -9.20
N PHE A 74 4.01 0.93 -8.41
CA PHE A 74 4.59 2.26 -8.36
C PHE A 74 5.99 2.23 -7.72
N GLY A 75 6.19 1.49 -6.64
CA GLY A 75 7.50 1.32 -5.99
C GLY A 75 8.52 0.56 -6.83
N THR A 76 8.09 -0.32 -7.72
CA THR A 76 8.97 -1.01 -8.68
C THR A 76 9.06 -0.30 -10.03
N TYR A 77 8.48 0.91 -10.16
CA TYR A 77 8.56 1.66 -11.40
C TYR A 77 10.03 1.93 -11.74
N GLN A 78 10.49 1.32 -12.83
CA GLN A 78 11.74 1.68 -13.47
C GLN A 78 11.41 2.72 -14.53
N SER A 79 12.30 3.70 -14.73
CA SER A 79 12.21 4.78 -15.71
C SER A 79 12.29 4.33 -17.17
N LEU A 80 11.69 3.17 -17.47
CA LEU A 80 11.64 2.50 -18.77
C LEU A 80 10.86 3.41 -19.74
N GLY A 81 11.58 4.29 -20.42
CA GLY A 81 11.02 5.26 -21.36
C GLY A 81 11.55 6.69 -21.22
N ILE A 82 12.17 7.07 -20.09
CA ILE A 82 12.75 8.43 -19.95
C ILE A 82 13.86 8.64 -20.98
N LYS A 83 14.71 7.63 -21.19
CA LYS A 83 15.77 7.68 -22.22
C LYS A 83 15.19 7.92 -23.61
N THR A 84 14.23 7.10 -24.03
CA THR A 84 13.58 7.21 -25.35
C THR A 84 12.85 8.54 -25.52
N LEU A 85 12.24 9.05 -24.45
CA LEU A 85 11.57 10.36 -24.44
C LEU A 85 12.59 11.49 -24.65
N ILE A 86 13.73 11.47 -23.95
CA ILE A 86 14.80 12.45 -24.11
C ILE A 86 15.39 12.39 -25.53
N GLU A 87 15.66 11.19 -26.05
CA GLU A 87 16.17 11.00 -27.41
C GLU A 87 15.20 11.54 -28.46
N GLY A 88 13.92 11.17 -28.37
CA GLY A 88 12.88 11.64 -29.29
C GLY A 88 12.68 13.16 -29.23
N PHE A 89 12.70 13.74 -28.03
CA PHE A 89 12.65 15.19 -27.86
C PHE A 89 13.88 15.88 -28.45
N GLY A 90 15.09 15.33 -28.24
CA GLY A 90 16.31 15.83 -28.86
C GLY A 90 16.22 15.86 -30.39
N LEU A 91 15.75 14.78 -31.00
CA LEU A 91 15.52 14.70 -32.45
C LEU A 91 14.48 15.72 -32.93
N TYR A 92 13.36 15.89 -32.21
CA TYR A 92 12.37 16.91 -32.50
C TYR A 92 12.98 18.32 -32.49
N MET A 93 13.81 18.63 -31.50
CA MET A 93 14.45 19.96 -31.37
C MET A 93 15.46 20.27 -32.50
N MET A 94 15.98 19.25 -33.18
CA MET A 94 16.93 19.40 -34.29
C MET A 94 16.25 19.62 -35.66
N GLN A 95 14.93 19.44 -35.76
CA GLN A 95 14.22 19.54 -37.04
C GLN A 95 14.22 20.97 -37.59
N GLN A 96 14.81 21.17 -38.76
CA GLN A 96 14.99 22.51 -39.36
C GLN A 96 13.68 23.14 -39.87
N ASN A 97 12.66 22.34 -40.15
CA ASN A 97 11.34 22.77 -40.60
C ASN A 97 10.42 23.25 -39.46
N ILE A 98 10.82 23.10 -38.19
CA ILE A 98 10.04 23.57 -37.03
C ILE A 98 10.53 24.94 -36.60
N SER A 99 9.61 25.87 -36.35
CA SER A 99 9.95 27.22 -35.91
C SER A 99 10.51 27.25 -34.48
N ASN A 100 11.30 28.29 -34.16
CA ASN A 100 11.80 28.50 -32.80
C ASN A 100 10.67 28.65 -31.77
N ARG A 101 9.53 29.23 -32.17
CA ARG A 101 8.36 29.40 -31.31
C ARG A 101 7.78 28.04 -30.91
N GLU A 102 7.59 27.14 -31.88
CA GLU A 102 7.05 25.80 -31.62
C GLU A 102 8.02 24.94 -30.81
N ARG A 103 9.32 25.03 -31.07
CA ARG A 103 10.34 24.35 -30.26
C ARG A 103 10.31 24.83 -28.80
N LYS A 104 10.16 26.13 -28.57
CA LYS A 104 10.05 26.70 -27.21
C LYS A 104 8.81 26.18 -26.47
N LEU A 105 7.65 26.16 -27.13
CA LEU A 105 6.41 25.63 -26.55
C LEU A 105 6.53 24.14 -26.22
N ALA A 106 7.10 23.35 -27.13
CA ALA A 106 7.36 21.94 -26.88
C ALA A 106 8.31 21.72 -25.69
N ALA A 107 9.38 22.52 -25.59
CA ALA A 107 10.31 22.46 -24.46
C ALA A 107 9.64 22.79 -23.13
N GLU A 108 8.74 23.77 -23.12
CA GLU A 108 7.94 24.13 -21.94
C GLU A 108 7.03 22.96 -21.51
N HIS A 109 6.30 22.34 -22.44
CA HIS A 109 5.48 21.16 -22.16
C HIS A 109 6.30 19.98 -21.65
N VAL A 110 7.43 19.66 -22.29
CA VAL A 110 8.33 18.58 -21.85
C VAL A 110 8.89 18.90 -20.47
N GLY A 111 9.20 20.15 -20.17
CA GLY A 111 9.63 20.60 -18.84
C GLY A 111 8.59 20.29 -17.76
N TYR A 112 7.31 20.57 -18.01
CA TYR A 112 6.23 20.23 -17.07
C TYR A 112 6.08 18.72 -16.85
N GLN A 113 6.15 17.93 -17.92
CA GLN A 113 6.06 16.46 -17.82
C GLN A 113 7.25 15.88 -17.07
N MET A 114 8.46 16.37 -17.33
CA MET A 114 9.67 15.92 -16.64
C MET A 114 9.64 16.27 -15.15
N LYS A 115 9.13 17.46 -14.81
CA LYS A 115 8.91 17.84 -13.41
C LYS A 115 7.96 16.88 -12.71
N PHE A 116 6.81 16.57 -13.32
CA PHE A 116 5.86 15.60 -12.77
C PHE A 116 6.50 14.23 -12.54
N LEU A 117 7.23 13.69 -13.52
CA LEU A 117 7.93 12.41 -13.39
C LEU A 117 8.98 12.44 -12.27
N MET A 118 9.75 13.52 -12.15
CA MET A 118 10.75 13.69 -11.11
C MET A 118 10.12 13.83 -9.72
N ASP A 119 8.98 14.51 -9.60
CA ASP A 119 8.25 14.60 -8.34
C ASP A 119 7.66 13.22 -7.95
N MET A 120 7.21 12.42 -8.92
CA MET A 120 6.78 11.04 -8.69
C MET A 120 7.93 10.12 -8.26
N THR A 121 9.14 10.26 -8.83
CA THR A 121 10.26 9.37 -8.45
C THR A 121 10.73 9.58 -7.02
N LYS A 122 10.55 10.77 -6.45
CA LYS A 122 10.86 11.05 -5.03
C LYS A 122 10.03 10.20 -4.07
N GLU A 123 8.82 9.81 -4.48
CA GLU A 123 7.88 9.06 -3.65
C GLU A 123 8.01 7.54 -3.77
N ILE A 124 8.96 7.04 -4.59
CA ILE A 124 9.11 5.60 -4.86
C ILE A 124 9.42 4.80 -3.60
N GLU A 125 10.34 5.27 -2.75
CA GLU A 125 10.68 4.55 -1.51
C GLU A 125 9.52 4.55 -0.51
N GLN A 126 8.77 5.65 -0.44
CA GLN A 126 7.56 5.73 0.38
C GLN A 126 6.50 4.76 -0.13
N ALA A 127 6.33 4.63 -1.45
CA ALA A 127 5.42 3.66 -2.06
C ALA A 127 5.83 2.21 -1.76
N ARG A 128 7.13 1.88 -1.80
CA ARG A 128 7.63 0.56 -1.41
C ARG A 128 7.32 0.26 0.06
N SER A 129 7.65 1.20 0.94
CA SER A 129 7.36 1.09 2.37
C SER A 129 5.87 0.84 2.62
N MET A 130 5.00 1.63 1.96
CA MET A 130 3.55 1.46 2.03
C MET A 130 3.09 0.08 1.51
N SER A 131 3.68 -0.41 0.41
CA SER A 131 3.38 -1.76 -0.10
C SER A 131 3.71 -2.84 0.93
N HIS A 132 4.85 -2.75 1.61
CA HIS A 132 5.24 -3.69 2.67
C HIS A 132 4.31 -3.62 3.88
N ILE A 133 3.95 -2.41 4.33
CA ILE A 133 2.98 -2.22 5.42
C ILE A 133 1.64 -2.88 5.06
N LEU A 134 1.16 -2.67 3.83
CA LEU A 134 -0.08 -3.27 3.34
C LEU A 134 0.01 -4.80 3.29
N CYS A 135 1.16 -5.39 2.92
CA CYS A 135 1.37 -6.84 2.98
C CYS A 135 1.16 -7.39 4.41
N SER A 136 1.71 -6.73 5.43
CA SER A 136 1.53 -7.13 6.83
C SER A 136 0.05 -7.08 7.25
N HIS A 137 -0.68 -6.02 6.88
CA HIS A 137 -2.12 -5.93 7.15
C HIS A 137 -2.94 -6.98 6.40
N ILE A 138 -2.65 -7.23 5.12
CA ILE A 138 -3.27 -8.30 4.33
C ILE A 138 -3.11 -9.64 5.03
N ALA A 139 -1.91 -9.92 5.52
CA ALA A 139 -1.60 -11.20 6.13
C ALA A 139 -2.33 -11.38 7.48
N ASN A 140 -2.45 -10.31 8.29
CA ASN A 140 -3.28 -10.31 9.50
C ASN A 140 -4.78 -10.52 9.21
N VAL A 141 -5.31 -9.89 8.16
CA VAL A 141 -6.72 -10.08 7.76
C VAL A 141 -6.96 -11.51 7.28
N LYS A 142 -6.04 -12.10 6.51
CA LYS A 142 -6.10 -13.51 6.11
C LYS A 142 -6.11 -14.45 7.31
N TYR A 143 -5.27 -14.18 8.31
CA TYR A 143 -5.24 -14.93 9.57
C TYR A 143 -6.61 -14.93 10.26
N LEU A 144 -7.21 -13.76 10.46
CA LEU A 144 -8.52 -13.64 11.10
C LEU A 144 -9.62 -14.39 10.32
N ILE A 145 -9.62 -14.29 8.99
CA ILE A 145 -10.59 -15.00 8.14
C ILE A 145 -10.46 -16.52 8.32
N ALA A 146 -9.23 -17.05 8.26
CA ALA A 146 -8.98 -18.48 8.44
C ALA A 146 -9.46 -18.96 9.82
N LYS A 147 -9.11 -18.22 10.88
CA LYS A 147 -9.53 -18.58 12.24
C LYS A 147 -11.05 -18.60 12.42
N MET A 148 -11.77 -17.66 11.80
CA MET A 148 -13.23 -17.64 11.84
C MET A 148 -13.86 -18.81 11.07
N GLN A 149 -13.18 -19.33 10.04
CA GLN A 149 -13.62 -20.52 9.31
C GLN A 149 -13.43 -21.79 10.14
N ASP A 150 -12.28 -21.92 10.82
CA ASP A 150 -11.99 -23.06 11.69
C ASP A 150 -13.00 -23.16 12.83
N GLN A 151 -13.30 -22.04 13.49
CA GLN A 151 -14.32 -21.98 14.55
C GLN A 151 -15.73 -22.35 14.07
N LYS A 152 -16.08 -21.96 12.84
CA LYS A 152 -17.36 -22.37 12.23
C LYS A 152 -17.40 -23.88 11.98
N GLN A 153 -16.30 -24.47 11.54
CA GLN A 153 -16.23 -25.90 11.26
C GLN A 153 -16.31 -26.74 12.54
N GLU A 154 -15.68 -26.30 13.63
CA GLU A 154 -15.78 -26.96 14.94
C GLU A 154 -17.21 -26.96 15.49
N VAL A 155 -17.94 -25.86 15.35
CA VAL A 155 -19.35 -25.75 15.80
C VAL A 155 -20.31 -26.60 14.95
N VAL A 156 -20.02 -26.83 13.68
CA VAL A 156 -20.83 -27.68 12.78
C VAL A 156 -20.59 -29.17 13.03
N ASN A 157 -19.43 -29.53 13.57
CA ASN A 157 -19.05 -30.91 13.86
C ASN A 157 -19.46 -31.37 15.28
N LEU A 158 -20.11 -30.50 16.07
CA LEU A 158 -20.68 -30.75 17.41
C LEU A 158 -22.20 -30.89 17.32
#